data_AF-Q38CG5-F1
#
_entry.id   AF-Q38CG5-F1
#
_cell.length_a   1.000
_cell.length_b   1.000
_cell.length_c   1.000
_cell.angle_alpha   90.00
_cell.angle_beta   90.00
_cell.angle_gamma   90.00
#
_symmetry.space_group_name_H-M   'P 1'
#
loop_
_entity.id
_entity.type
_entity.pdbx_description
1 polymer ?
#
loop_
_entity_poly.entity_id
_entity_poly.type
_entity_poly.pdbx_seq_one_letter_code
_entity_poly.pdbx_strand_id
1 'polypeptide(L)'
;MLNSCLCKIFMFVRFLVLIVFALCTNILSAGAKECKLMGEMEAWKHDGGSFIHDEKSGTWHELNSDGESVASFVEFTRKDDTVVLRDESRHLFLLLRPDLAAIMNNGDDNFQPLFQGRFVSSVSCA
;
A
#
# COMPACT_ATOMS: atom_id res chain seq x y z
N MET A 1 23.54 9.83 61.88
CA MET A 1 23.08 10.73 60.79
C MET A 1 23.39 10.19 59.38
N LEU A 2 24.57 9.60 59.14
CA LEU A 2 24.98 9.08 57.81
C LEU A 2 23.99 8.08 57.18
N ASN A 3 23.42 7.16 57.97
CA ASN A 3 22.42 6.18 57.47
C ASN A 3 21.12 6.83 56.96
N SER A 4 20.73 8.00 57.49
CA SER A 4 19.54 8.72 57.03
C SER A 4 19.77 9.35 55.65
N CYS A 5 20.98 9.87 55.40
CA CYS A 5 21.36 10.44 54.09
C CYS A 5 21.44 9.37 53.00
N LEU A 6 22.10 8.24 53.25
CA LEU A 6 22.20 7.13 52.31
C LEU A 6 20.81 6.56 51.93
N CYS A 7 19.90 6.43 52.91
CA CYS A 7 18.54 5.98 52.67
C CYS A 7 17.74 6.95 51.77
N LYS A 8 17.86 8.26 51.99
CA LYS A 8 17.20 9.28 51.15
C LYS A 8 17.73 9.27 49.71
N ILE A 9 19.05 9.15 49.51
CA ILE A 9 19.64 9.08 48.16
C ILE A 9 19.15 7.83 47.43
N PHE A 10 19.14 6.67 48.08
CA PHE A 10 18.69 5.43 47.47
C PHE A 10 17.20 5.46 47.09
N MET A 11 16.35 6.05 47.93
CA MET A 11 14.94 6.29 47.61
C MET A 11 14.77 7.25 46.43
N PHE A 12 15.57 8.32 46.36
CA PHE A 12 15.52 9.27 45.24
C PHE A 12 15.96 8.63 43.91
N VAL A 13 17.03 7.84 43.91
CA VAL A 13 17.49 7.11 42.71
C VAL A 13 16.44 6.11 42.24
N ARG A 14 15.82 5.34 43.15
CA ARG A 14 14.72 4.42 42.79
C ARG A 14 13.53 5.16 42.19
N PHE A 15 13.14 6.28 42.78
CA PHE A 15 12.04 7.10 42.26
C PHE A 15 12.35 7.65 40.86
N LEU A 16 13.58 8.12 40.64
CA LEU A 16 14.01 8.65 39.35
C LEU A 16 14.06 7.56 38.27
N VAL A 17 14.54 6.34 38.61
CA VAL A 17 14.49 5.19 37.71
C VAL A 17 13.05 4.81 37.35
N LEU A 18 12.13 4.82 38.32
CA LEU A 18 10.71 4.54 38.06
C LEU A 18 10.06 5.59 37.15
N ILE A 19 10.39 6.87 37.33
CA ILE A 19 9.93 7.95 36.44
C ILE A 19 10.47 7.73 35.03
N VAL A 20 11.76 7.43 34.87
CA VAL A 20 12.36 7.19 33.54
C VAL A 20 11.69 5.97 32.88
N PHE A 21 11.46 4.88 33.61
CA PHE A 21 10.73 3.72 33.09
C PHE A 21 9.31 4.07 32.66
N ALA A 22 8.56 4.81 33.47
CA ALA A 22 7.20 5.22 33.15
C ALA A 22 7.14 6.18 31.94
N LEU A 23 8.15 7.04 31.77
CA LEU A 23 8.24 7.91 30.60
C LEU A 23 8.61 7.11 29.34
N CYS A 24 9.52 6.13 29.45
CA CYS A 24 9.91 5.27 28.33
C CYS A 24 8.75 4.38 27.83
N THR A 25 7.86 3.90 28.70
CA THR A 25 6.73 3.06 28.27
C THR A 25 5.72 3.80 27.40
N ASN A 26 5.64 5.13 27.49
CA ASN A 26 4.71 5.93 26.68
C ASN A 26 5.21 6.18 25.24
N ILE A 27 6.51 6.02 24.97
CA ILE A 27 7.09 6.36 23.66
C ILE A 27 6.99 5.18 22.68
N LEU A 28 6.83 3.96 23.17
CA LEU A 28 6.90 2.74 22.34
C LEU A 28 5.53 2.10 22.04
N SER A 29 4.46 2.89 21.96
CA SER A 29 3.24 2.42 21.31
C SER A 29 3.43 2.54 19.80
N ALA A 30 4.24 1.64 19.23
CA ALA A 30 4.20 1.36 17.80
C ALA A 30 2.85 0.67 17.56
N GLY A 31 1.82 1.45 17.24
CA GLY A 31 0.53 0.90 16.86
C GLY A 31 0.73 -0.06 15.69
N ALA A 32 0.42 -1.34 15.91
CA ALA A 32 0.40 -2.30 14.82
C ALA A 32 -0.70 -1.87 13.85
N LYS A 33 -0.31 -1.56 12.60
CA LYS A 33 -1.30 -1.30 11.55
C LYS A 33 -2.02 -2.60 11.24
N GLU A 34 -3.34 -2.52 11.13
CA GLU A 34 -4.15 -3.67 10.76
C GLU A 34 -4.04 -3.85 9.25
N CYS A 35 -3.58 -5.03 8.82
CA CYS A 35 -3.44 -5.36 7.41
C CYS A 35 -4.50 -6.39 7.02
N LYS A 36 -5.26 -6.07 5.98
CA LYS A 36 -6.27 -6.96 5.41
C LYS A 36 -5.80 -7.46 4.04
N LEU A 37 -6.00 -8.75 3.78
CA LEU A 37 -5.87 -9.32 2.45
C LEU A 37 -6.93 -8.70 1.53
N MET A 38 -6.47 -8.13 0.42
CA MET A 38 -7.37 -7.62 -0.61
C MET A 38 -8.01 -8.78 -1.37
N GLY A 39 -9.09 -8.48 -2.11
CA GLY A 39 -9.77 -9.44 -2.97
C GLY A 39 -8.89 -9.94 -4.13
N GLU A 40 -9.44 -10.89 -4.89
CA GLU A 40 -8.83 -11.31 -6.14
C GLU A 40 -8.89 -10.19 -7.18
N MET A 41 -7.85 -10.09 -8.02
CA MET A 41 -7.74 -9.09 -9.09
C MET A 41 -7.74 -7.63 -8.58
N GLU A 42 -7.19 -7.39 -7.40
CA GLU A 42 -7.05 -6.03 -6.82
C GLU A 42 -5.64 -5.45 -7.00
N ALA A 43 -4.70 -6.25 -7.47
CA ALA A 43 -3.36 -5.84 -7.81
C ALA A 43 -2.85 -6.62 -9.03
N TRP A 44 -2.21 -5.92 -9.95
CA TRP A 44 -1.61 -6.49 -11.14
C TRP A 44 -0.15 -6.03 -11.24
N LYS A 45 0.79 -6.93 -11.49
CA LYS A 45 2.23 -6.64 -11.46
C LYS A 45 2.93 -7.04 -12.75
N HIS A 46 3.85 -6.19 -13.20
CA HIS A 46 4.82 -6.46 -14.26
C HIS A 46 6.23 -6.06 -13.80
N ASP A 47 7.24 -6.23 -14.67
CA ASP A 47 8.63 -5.93 -14.33
C ASP A 47 8.91 -4.45 -14.07
N GLY A 48 8.10 -3.55 -14.64
CA GLY A 48 8.27 -2.10 -14.51
C GLY A 48 7.48 -1.46 -13.37
N GLY A 49 6.59 -2.21 -12.71
CA GLY A 49 5.64 -1.61 -11.80
C GLY A 49 4.42 -2.48 -11.48
N SER A 50 3.37 -1.84 -11.00
CA SER A 50 2.12 -2.49 -10.64
C SER A 50 0.92 -1.56 -10.75
N PHE A 51 -0.23 -2.11 -11.11
CA PHE A 51 -1.52 -1.46 -11.00
C PHE A 51 -2.19 -1.94 -9.71
N ILE A 52 -2.59 -1.02 -8.84
CA ILE A 52 -3.24 -1.32 -7.56
C ILE A 52 -4.63 -0.68 -7.55
N HIS A 53 -5.65 -1.47 -7.23
CA HIS A 53 -7.00 -0.96 -7.06
C HIS A 53 -7.18 -0.37 -5.65
N ASP A 54 -7.75 0.83 -5.59
CA ASP A 54 -8.23 1.42 -4.35
C ASP A 54 -9.74 1.21 -4.24
N GLU A 55 -10.13 0.23 -3.42
CA GLU A 55 -11.54 -0.11 -3.15
C GLU A 55 -12.39 1.10 -2.70
N LYS A 56 -11.78 2.12 -2.05
CA LYS A 56 -12.52 3.27 -1.56
C LYS A 56 -12.91 4.23 -2.67
N SER A 57 -12.02 4.43 -3.64
CA SER A 57 -12.23 5.35 -4.76
C SER A 57 -12.76 4.65 -6.01
N GLY A 58 -12.61 3.32 -6.12
CA GLY A 58 -12.87 2.58 -7.36
C GLY A 58 -11.86 2.91 -8.46
N THR A 59 -10.69 3.42 -8.09
CA THR A 59 -9.64 3.83 -9.03
C THR A 59 -8.45 2.90 -8.96
N TRP A 60 -7.80 2.73 -10.10
CA TRP A 60 -6.57 1.96 -10.24
C TRP A 60 -5.39 2.90 -10.36
N HIS A 61 -4.35 2.69 -9.55
CA HIS A 61 -3.12 3.47 -9.59
C HIS A 61 -1.99 2.65 -10.20
N GLU A 62 -1.34 3.18 -11.22
CA GLU A 62 -0.09 2.63 -11.73
C GLU A 62 1.05 3.16 -10.88
N LEU A 63 1.82 2.24 -10.30
CA LEU A 63 3.02 2.50 -9.52
C LEU A 63 4.23 2.04 -10.32
N ASN A 64 5.27 2.86 -10.38
CA ASN A 64 6.56 2.44 -10.94
C ASN A 64 7.30 1.47 -10.00
N SER A 65 8.51 1.03 -10.38
CA SER A 65 9.35 0.15 -9.57
C SER A 65 9.73 0.72 -8.20
N ASP A 66 9.71 2.05 -8.06
CA ASP A 66 10.04 2.77 -6.82
C ASP A 66 8.80 2.96 -5.92
N GLY A 67 7.63 2.51 -6.37
CA GLY A 67 6.36 2.63 -5.64
C GLY A 67 5.69 3.99 -5.78
N GLU A 68 6.15 4.84 -6.70
CA GLU A 68 5.57 6.15 -6.97
C GLU A 68 4.41 6.02 -7.94
N SER A 69 3.29 6.69 -7.62
CA SER A 69 2.12 6.74 -8.50
C SER A 69 2.40 7.62 -9.72
N VAL A 70 2.30 7.02 -10.91
CA VAL A 70 2.59 7.68 -12.20
C VAL A 70 1.33 7.95 -13.01
N ALA A 71 0.26 7.16 -12.79
CA ALA A 71 -1.02 7.35 -13.46
C ALA A 71 -2.17 6.80 -12.61
N SER A 72 -3.38 7.28 -12.90
CA SER A 72 -4.62 6.75 -12.31
C SER A 72 -5.65 6.48 -13.40
N PHE A 73 -6.45 5.44 -13.20
CA PHE A 73 -7.44 4.97 -14.14
C PHE A 73 -8.74 4.64 -13.42
N VAL A 74 -9.85 4.69 -14.14
CA VAL A 74 -11.15 4.24 -13.63
C VAL A 74 -11.43 2.85 -14.17
N GLU A 75 -11.95 1.95 -13.33
CA GLU A 75 -12.42 0.65 -13.80
C GLU A 75 -13.64 0.83 -14.72
N PHE A 76 -13.52 0.38 -15.97
CA PHE A 76 -14.60 0.43 -16.95
C PHE A 76 -15.43 -0.86 -16.92
N THR A 77 -14.76 -2.02 -16.88
CA THR A 77 -15.44 -3.31 -16.70
C THR A 77 -14.51 -4.36 -16.12
N ARG A 78 -15.09 -5.38 -15.47
CA ARG A 78 -14.40 -6.56 -14.97
C ARG A 78 -15.20 -7.80 -15.35
N LYS A 79 -14.53 -8.77 -15.99
CA LYS A 79 -15.16 -10.01 -16.47
C LYS A 79 -14.10 -11.09 -16.71
N ASP A 80 -14.41 -12.35 -16.39
CA ASP A 80 -13.62 -13.55 -16.76
C ASP A 80 -12.10 -13.36 -16.55
N ASP A 81 -11.70 -13.01 -15.32
CA ASP A 81 -10.31 -12.73 -14.92
C ASP A 81 -9.61 -11.57 -15.63
N THR A 82 -10.39 -10.67 -16.21
CA THR A 82 -9.91 -9.51 -16.96
C THR A 82 -10.51 -8.23 -16.41
N VAL A 83 -9.68 -7.18 -16.31
CA VAL A 83 -10.10 -5.82 -15.95
C VAL A 83 -9.82 -4.89 -17.12
N VAL A 84 -10.80 -4.07 -17.51
CA VAL A 84 -10.62 -2.99 -18.46
C VAL A 84 -10.63 -1.68 -17.68
N LEU A 85 -9.56 -0.91 -17.81
CA LEU A 85 -9.40 0.41 -17.23
C LEU A 85 -9.54 1.46 -18.31
N ARG A 86 -10.02 2.64 -17.92
CA ARG A 86 -10.15 3.80 -18.80
C ARG A 86 -9.45 5.00 -18.20
N ASP A 87 -8.68 5.68 -19.02
CA ASP A 87 -8.18 7.02 -18.72
C ASP A 87 -8.99 8.05 -19.54
N GLU A 88 -9.79 8.85 -18.83
CA GLU A 88 -10.62 9.88 -19.46
C GLU A 88 -9.79 11.02 -20.07
N SER A 89 -8.65 11.35 -19.46
CA SER A 89 -7.82 12.49 -19.88
C SER A 89 -7.00 12.18 -21.13
N ARG A 90 -6.54 10.94 -21.25
CA ARG A 90 -5.74 10.46 -22.39
C ARG A 90 -6.56 9.72 -23.44
N HIS A 91 -7.85 9.51 -23.19
CA HIS A 91 -8.77 8.78 -24.06
C HIS A 91 -8.22 7.40 -24.49
N LEU A 92 -7.72 6.63 -23.52
CA LEU A 92 -7.18 5.29 -23.77
C LEU A 92 -7.81 4.27 -22.84
N PHE A 93 -7.77 3.02 -23.26
CA PHE A 93 -8.17 1.87 -22.47
C PHE A 93 -6.96 0.99 -22.19
N LEU A 94 -6.87 0.46 -20.98
CA LEU A 94 -5.95 -0.61 -20.62
C LEU A 94 -6.74 -1.88 -20.35
N LEU A 95 -6.24 -3.00 -20.86
CA LEU A 95 -6.73 -4.33 -20.59
C LEU A 95 -5.72 -5.03 -19.69
N LEU A 96 -6.13 -5.47 -18.50
CA LEU A 96 -5.33 -6.28 -17.59
C LEU A 96 -5.87 -7.71 -17.62
N ARG A 97 -5.11 -8.62 -18.22
CA ARG A 97 -5.38 -10.06 -18.27
C ARG A 97 -4.47 -10.82 -17.28
N PRO A 98 -4.73 -12.11 -17.03
CA PRO A 98 -3.89 -12.92 -16.14
C PRO A 98 -2.41 -13.03 -16.58
N ASP A 99 -2.12 -12.84 -17.87
CA ASP A 99 -0.80 -13.03 -18.49
C ASP A 99 -0.18 -11.77 -19.11
N LEU A 100 -0.99 -10.76 -19.43
CA LEU A 100 -0.52 -9.55 -20.11
C LEU A 100 -1.39 -8.33 -19.83
N ALA A 101 -0.80 -7.15 -19.98
CA ALA A 101 -1.51 -5.89 -20.13
C ALA A 101 -1.46 -5.45 -21.60
N ALA A 102 -2.54 -4.85 -22.08
CA ALA A 102 -2.62 -4.30 -23.43
C ALA A 102 -3.26 -2.91 -23.42
N ILE A 103 -2.95 -2.09 -24.42
CA ILE A 103 -3.43 -0.71 -24.55
C ILE A 103 -4.21 -0.54 -25.85
N MET A 104 -5.27 0.25 -25.80
CA MET A 104 -6.04 0.66 -26.97
C MET A 104 -6.21 2.18 -26.90
N ASN A 105 -5.67 2.89 -27.89
CA ASN A 105 -5.84 4.33 -27.98
C ASN A 105 -7.16 4.67 -28.68
N ASN A 106 -7.60 5.92 -28.54
CA ASN A 106 -8.77 6.40 -29.26
C ASN A 106 -8.57 6.29 -30.77
N GLY A 107 -9.42 5.50 -31.44
CA GLY A 107 -9.37 5.24 -32.88
C GLY A 107 -8.69 3.92 -33.27
N ASP A 108 -8.05 3.22 -32.33
CA ASP A 108 -7.58 1.87 -32.56
C ASP A 108 -8.76 0.88 -32.41
N ASP A 109 -8.91 -0.04 -33.37
CA ASP A 109 -9.93 -1.08 -33.28
C ASP A 109 -9.53 -2.25 -32.36
N ASN A 110 -8.25 -2.32 -31.97
CA ASN A 110 -7.68 -3.47 -31.28
C ASN A 110 -6.68 -3.06 -30.21
N PHE A 111 -6.68 -3.81 -29.10
CA PHE A 111 -5.66 -3.72 -28.06
C PHE A 111 -4.29 -4.21 -28.57
N GLN A 112 -3.24 -3.44 -28.29
CA GLN A 112 -1.84 -3.78 -28.54
C GLN A 112 -1.16 -4.23 -27.24
N PRO A 113 -0.41 -5.34 -27.23
CA PRO A 113 0.32 -5.78 -26.04
C PRO A 113 1.25 -4.68 -25.51
N LEU A 114 1.23 -4.46 -24.19
CA LEU A 114 2.02 -3.43 -23.51
C LEU A 114 3.04 -4.07 -22.56
N PHE A 115 2.58 -4.89 -21.62
CA PHE A 115 3.44 -5.54 -20.62
C PHE A 115 3.07 -7.02 -20.47
N GLN A 116 4.06 -7.86 -20.12
CA GLN A 116 3.79 -9.17 -19.52
C GLN A 116 3.67 -9.01 -18.01
N GLY A 117 2.73 -9.71 -17.40
CA GLY A 117 2.51 -9.61 -15.97
C GLY A 117 1.40 -10.53 -15.50
N ARG A 118 0.89 -10.27 -14.31
CA ARG A 118 -0.16 -11.10 -13.70
C ARG A 118 -0.86 -10.39 -12.54
N PHE A 119 -2.07 -10.84 -12.23
CA PHE A 119 -2.69 -10.52 -10.95
C PHE A 119 -1.92 -11.14 -9.79
N VAL A 120 -1.80 -10.41 -8.69
CA VAL A 120 -1.12 -10.83 -7.48
C VAL A 120 -1.99 -10.56 -6.27
N SER A 121 -1.85 -11.39 -5.23
CA SER A 121 -2.44 -11.09 -3.93
C SER A 121 -1.74 -9.87 -3.31
N SER A 122 -2.52 -8.89 -2.87
CA SER A 122 -2.04 -7.71 -2.16
C SER A 122 -2.64 -7.62 -0.76
N VAL A 123 -2.00 -6.81 0.09
CA VAL A 123 -2.50 -6.47 1.42
C VAL A 123 -2.65 -4.96 1.50
N SER A 124 -3.74 -4.51 2.12
CA SER A 124 -3.97 -3.12 2.44
C SER A 124 -3.82 -2.94 3.94
N CYS A 125 -2.86 -2.09 4.35
CA CYS A 125 -2.56 -1.79 5.74
C CYS A 125 -2.99 -0.35 6.04
N ALA A 126 -4.06 -0.20 6.81
CA ALA A 126 -4.60 1.11 7.23
C ALA A 126 -4.12 1.47 8.65
#